data_AF-A0A1M5CKJ2-F1
#
_entry.id   AF-A0A1M5CKJ2-F1
#
_cell.length_a   1.000
_cell.length_b   1.000
_cell.length_c   1.000
_cell.angle_alpha   90.00
_cell.angle_beta   90.00
_cell.angle_gamma   90.00
#
_symmetry.space_group_name_H-M   'P 1'
#
loop_
_entity.id
_entity.type
_entity.pdbx_description
1 polymer ?
#
loop_
_entity_poly.entity_id
_entity_poly.type
_entity_poly.pdbx_seq_one_letter_code
_entity_poly.pdbx_strand_id
1 'polypeptide(L)'
;MGKLTQLLFADKSESITEPRDGIPHVWVDVCGILGQRYLLIQGWAFHPAYESVNFRLVSMVGDAGDNEKAAANSVLYTLRTTRLDVNKQFGFQGAVRRWGYSLLLECPEGVEIDHTQLRLSVEAGRDRKLAELKPFEPLAGGALFGHCATWNAEEKQKLFNLLRTVMGSKVYEIEGFPHMQEGQLRAHVNWHWDNVLAVPGRGVFLAGWLLDGQKELASMVLRSSDGCYSSELLDRSVRYARQDVLDAFPGTAPADYKAGLYAWIPMPHLMERSALEIVMLTKQGAVTILPLQQRIVREDITLASQQILVNFNVRARDYQKVMREHVGPALAALWENRQSLLGEPEVEVVQFGAPIEAPKRSVIVPLYGRYDFLLHQVAQFTSDKDFAETELIYVLDDPRLYEAFMPFCHDTAALFPVSFKVVYAGRNLGYAGANNLGARYATSDQLVLLNSDIIPSEGGWLSRIEHKATDLESVGVVAPKLVYDDGTIQHLGMSFSRSAEYGQLWLNEHPGKGKPEWLVSPETVEEAPAVTGACMFISKALYESVGGLDETYVLGDFEDSDLCLKLRKAGYRHYVLGDEKLYHLERQSQNLFENHDWKFKITLYNAWQHTERWGALIEELVA
;
A
#
# COMPACT_ATOMS: atom_id res chain seq x y z
N MET A 1 -54.25 -4.64 -22.72
CA MET A 1 -53.07 -3.92 -23.27
C MET A 1 -53.41 -2.67 -24.10
N GLY A 2 -54.64 -2.45 -24.58
CA GLY A 2 -54.99 -1.26 -25.38
C GLY A 2 -55.46 -0.01 -24.62
N LYS A 3 -55.30 0.08 -23.29
CA LYS A 3 -55.74 1.24 -22.47
C LYS A 3 -54.65 1.92 -21.64
N LEU A 4 -53.41 1.40 -21.64
CA LEU A 4 -52.24 2.12 -21.10
C LEU A 4 -51.52 2.95 -22.18
N THR A 5 -51.71 2.62 -23.46
CA THR A 5 -51.10 3.33 -24.59
C THR A 5 -51.78 4.67 -24.90
N GLN A 6 -52.95 4.96 -24.32
CA GLN A 6 -53.63 6.25 -24.53
C GLN A 6 -53.23 7.32 -23.50
N LEU A 7 -52.77 6.96 -22.30
CA LEU A 7 -52.46 7.96 -21.25
C LEU A 7 -51.11 8.67 -21.45
N LEU A 8 -50.18 8.09 -22.20
CA LEU A 8 -48.90 8.73 -22.57
C LEU A 8 -48.93 9.42 -23.96
N PHE A 9 -49.99 9.19 -24.75
CA PHE A 9 -50.10 9.69 -26.13
C PHE A 9 -51.35 10.55 -26.41
N ALA A 10 -52.20 10.83 -25.41
CA ALA A 10 -53.41 11.63 -25.62
C ALA A 10 -53.14 13.12 -25.86
N ASP A 11 -51.99 13.67 -25.44
CA ASP A 11 -51.76 15.14 -25.50
C ASP A 11 -50.72 15.60 -26.53
N LYS A 12 -50.16 14.69 -27.35
CA LYS A 12 -49.21 15.05 -28.42
C LYS A 12 -49.40 14.22 -29.69
N SER A 13 -50.65 13.92 -30.03
CA SER A 13 -51.04 13.25 -31.27
C SER A 13 -51.34 14.21 -32.43
N GLU A 14 -50.76 15.41 -32.44
CA GLU A 14 -50.64 16.17 -33.69
C GLU A 14 -49.53 15.55 -34.56
N SER A 15 -49.97 14.62 -35.41
CA SER A 15 -49.37 14.22 -36.69
C SER A 15 -47.85 14.36 -36.84
N ILE A 16 -47.09 13.30 -36.54
CA ILE A 16 -45.80 13.10 -37.20
C ILE A 16 -46.10 12.57 -38.62
N THR A 17 -46.60 13.44 -39.50
CA THR A 17 -46.66 13.20 -40.94
C THR A 17 -45.26 13.29 -41.54
N GLU A 18 -44.95 12.49 -42.56
CA GLU A 18 -43.69 12.58 -43.32
C GLU A 18 -43.59 13.93 -44.05
N PRO A 19 -42.58 14.79 -43.77
CA PRO A 19 -42.41 16.06 -44.49
C PRO A 19 -41.31 15.96 -45.56
N ARG A 20 -41.43 16.77 -46.62
CA ARG A 20 -40.67 16.67 -47.89
C ARG A 20 -39.46 17.62 -48.02
N ASP A 21 -39.04 18.32 -46.96
CA ASP A 21 -38.32 19.60 -47.14
C ASP A 21 -36.82 19.62 -46.80
N GLY A 22 -36.16 18.47 -46.58
CA GLY A 22 -34.68 18.41 -46.49
C GLY A 22 -34.03 19.16 -45.32
N ILE A 23 -34.79 19.63 -44.33
CA ILE A 23 -34.32 20.32 -43.12
C ILE A 23 -34.28 19.32 -41.95
N PRO A 24 -33.32 19.43 -41.00
CA PRO A 24 -33.32 18.60 -39.79
C PRO A 24 -34.65 18.71 -39.03
N HIS A 25 -35.31 17.57 -38.82
CA HIS A 25 -36.52 17.52 -38.01
C HIS A 25 -36.12 17.24 -36.57
N VAL A 26 -36.40 18.21 -35.71
CA VAL A 26 -35.98 18.21 -34.31
C VAL A 26 -37.22 18.39 -33.46
N TRP A 27 -37.40 17.48 -32.52
CA TRP A 27 -38.35 17.61 -31.43
C TRP A 27 -37.60 17.44 -30.13
N VAL A 28 -37.68 18.43 -29.24
CA VAL A 28 -36.98 18.43 -27.96
C VAL A 28 -38.03 18.42 -26.85
N ASP A 29 -37.91 17.50 -25.90
CA ASP A 29 -38.64 17.57 -24.63
C ASP A 29 -37.64 17.81 -23.50
N VAL A 30 -37.81 18.94 -22.86
CA VAL A 30 -36.90 19.33 -21.79
C VAL A 30 -37.35 18.63 -20.51
N CYS A 31 -36.46 17.83 -19.91
CA CYS A 31 -36.83 17.01 -18.76
C CYS A 31 -36.52 17.70 -17.43
N GLY A 32 -35.53 18.58 -17.32
CA GLY A 32 -35.46 19.46 -16.16
C GLY A 32 -34.09 19.82 -15.61
N ILE A 33 -34.10 20.48 -14.45
CA ILE A 33 -32.93 20.96 -13.72
C ILE A 33 -32.53 19.92 -12.66
N LEU A 34 -31.25 19.54 -12.66
CA LEU A 34 -30.63 18.66 -11.69
C LEU A 34 -29.73 19.49 -10.77
N GLY A 35 -30.19 19.76 -9.55
CA GLY A 35 -29.53 20.69 -8.63
C GLY A 35 -29.58 22.13 -9.13
N GLN A 36 -28.57 22.96 -8.83
CA GLN A 36 -28.52 24.38 -9.25
C GLN A 36 -27.65 24.63 -10.50
N ARG A 37 -27.00 23.60 -11.05
CA ARG A 37 -25.96 23.76 -12.09
C ARG A 37 -26.11 22.86 -13.31
N TYR A 38 -26.99 21.86 -13.30
CA TYR A 38 -27.06 20.90 -14.39
C TYR A 38 -28.44 20.93 -15.05
N LEU A 39 -28.44 20.93 -16.38
CA LEU A 39 -29.65 20.87 -17.19
C LEU A 39 -29.64 19.55 -17.96
N LEU A 40 -30.72 18.77 -17.82
CA LEU A 40 -30.94 17.55 -18.60
C LEU A 40 -31.97 17.84 -19.69
N ILE A 41 -31.51 17.78 -20.94
CA ILE A 41 -32.35 17.95 -22.13
C ILE A 41 -32.46 16.61 -22.83
N GLN A 42 -33.69 16.17 -23.12
CA GLN A 42 -33.93 15.00 -23.95
C GLN A 42 -34.59 15.42 -25.26
N GLY A 43 -34.31 14.70 -26.33
CA GLY A 43 -34.85 15.07 -27.62
C GLY A 43 -34.63 14.02 -28.67
N TRP A 44 -35.30 14.22 -29.79
CA TRP A 44 -35.27 13.36 -30.94
C TRP A 44 -34.94 14.26 -32.11
N ALA A 45 -33.90 13.91 -32.83
CA ALA A 45 -33.48 14.66 -34.00
C ALA A 45 -33.15 13.67 -35.09
N PHE A 46 -33.64 13.93 -36.29
CA PHE A 46 -33.28 13.11 -37.44
C PHE A 46 -33.15 13.99 -38.67
N HIS A 47 -32.22 13.59 -39.53
CA HIS A 47 -32.07 14.15 -40.85
C HIS A 47 -32.12 13.01 -41.87
N PRO A 48 -32.92 13.12 -42.94
CA PRO A 48 -33.07 12.02 -43.90
C PRO A 48 -31.77 11.69 -44.65
N ALA A 49 -30.87 12.67 -44.82
CA ALA A 49 -29.61 12.52 -45.55
C ALA A 49 -28.33 12.41 -44.69
N TYR A 50 -28.40 12.58 -43.37
CA TYR A 50 -27.22 12.54 -42.49
C TYR A 50 -27.40 11.54 -41.35
N GLU A 51 -26.40 10.70 -41.12
CA GLU A 51 -26.43 9.67 -40.06
C GLU A 51 -26.15 10.22 -38.64
N SER A 52 -25.78 11.49 -38.55
CA SER A 52 -25.53 12.18 -37.28
C SER A 52 -25.96 13.65 -37.38
N VAL A 53 -26.24 14.23 -36.22
CA VAL A 53 -26.54 15.64 -36.05
C VAL A 53 -25.73 16.20 -34.89
N ASN A 54 -25.33 17.46 -35.00
CA ASN A 54 -24.59 18.18 -33.98
C ASN A 54 -25.54 19.10 -33.21
N PHE A 55 -25.30 19.26 -31.92
CA PHE A 55 -26.11 20.10 -31.04
C PHE A 55 -25.28 21.25 -30.49
N ARG A 56 -25.86 22.45 -30.48
CA ARG A 56 -25.24 23.65 -29.92
C ARG A 56 -26.27 24.48 -29.18
N LEU A 57 -26.00 24.81 -27.92
CA LEU A 57 -26.86 25.70 -27.14
C LEU A 57 -26.51 27.16 -27.45
N VAL A 58 -27.53 28.02 -27.55
CA VAL A 58 -27.39 29.44 -27.87
C VAL A 58 -28.25 30.26 -26.88
N SER A 59 -27.68 31.35 -26.35
CA SER A 59 -28.36 32.29 -25.44
C SER A 59 -28.77 33.55 -26.20
N MET A 60 -29.97 34.08 -25.91
CA MET A 60 -30.51 35.30 -26.53
C MET A 60 -30.39 36.50 -25.58
N VAL A 61 -29.19 37.01 -25.31
CA VAL A 61 -29.04 38.28 -24.60
C VAL A 61 -28.91 39.44 -25.59
N GLY A 62 -29.99 40.23 -25.72
CA GLY A 62 -29.96 41.64 -26.18
C GLY A 62 -30.33 41.91 -27.65
N ASP A 63 -31.39 42.69 -27.83
CA ASP A 63 -31.92 43.23 -29.10
C ASP A 63 -31.06 44.41 -29.62
N ALA A 64 -30.80 44.45 -30.93
CA ALA A 64 -30.65 45.63 -31.82
C ALA A 64 -29.57 45.43 -32.90
N GLY A 65 -30.03 45.44 -34.17
CA GLY A 65 -29.34 46.03 -35.32
C GLY A 65 -28.01 45.42 -35.76
N ASP A 66 -28.02 44.86 -36.97
CA ASP A 66 -26.87 44.70 -37.87
C ASP A 66 -25.50 44.63 -37.20
N ASN A 67 -25.10 43.43 -36.76
CA ASN A 67 -23.73 42.96 -36.88
C ASN A 67 -23.64 41.47 -36.52
N GLU A 68 -23.24 40.66 -37.49
CA GLU A 68 -22.81 39.25 -37.40
C GLU A 68 -21.61 38.97 -36.44
N LYS A 69 -21.38 39.81 -35.42
CA LYS A 69 -20.23 39.72 -34.51
C LYS A 69 -20.57 39.60 -33.02
N ALA A 70 -21.84 39.60 -32.62
CA ALA A 70 -22.21 39.37 -31.21
C ALA A 70 -22.40 37.88 -30.85
N ALA A 71 -22.50 36.97 -31.84
CA ALA A 71 -22.72 35.54 -31.62
C ALA A 71 -21.44 34.74 -31.23
N ALA A 72 -20.31 35.42 -31.00
CA ALA A 72 -19.01 34.78 -30.90
C ALA A 72 -18.59 34.34 -29.48
N ASN A 73 -19.21 34.80 -28.39
CA ASN A 73 -18.67 34.56 -27.03
C ASN A 73 -19.71 34.10 -26.00
N SER A 74 -20.42 33.01 -26.26
CA SER A 74 -21.15 32.32 -25.18
C SER A 74 -21.29 30.82 -25.44
N VAL A 75 -20.16 30.12 -25.59
CA VAL A 75 -20.12 28.68 -25.29
C VAL A 75 -19.71 28.56 -23.84
N LEU A 76 -20.70 28.45 -22.96
CA LEU A 76 -20.48 28.37 -21.51
C LEU A 76 -20.77 26.96 -20.95
N TYR A 77 -21.00 25.94 -21.78
CA TYR A 77 -21.48 24.64 -21.30
C TYR A 77 -20.70 23.46 -21.88
N THR A 78 -20.28 22.54 -21.01
CA THR A 78 -19.74 21.25 -21.43
C THR A 78 -20.92 20.32 -21.75
N LEU A 79 -21.15 20.09 -23.04
CA LEU A 79 -22.19 19.17 -23.52
C LEU A 79 -21.66 17.74 -23.50
N ARG A 80 -22.40 16.82 -22.88
CA ARG A 80 -22.15 15.38 -23.02
C ARG A 80 -23.38 14.71 -23.61
N THR A 81 -23.18 13.94 -24.68
CA THR A 81 -24.28 13.37 -25.49
C THR A 81 -24.27 11.85 -25.47
N THR A 82 -25.44 11.25 -25.25
CA THR A 82 -25.66 9.81 -25.51
C THR A 82 -26.61 9.68 -26.70
N ARG A 83 -26.22 8.90 -27.73
CA ARG A 83 -27.03 8.61 -28.93
C ARG A 83 -27.73 7.26 -28.80
N LEU A 84 -29.02 7.22 -29.09
CA LEU A 84 -29.87 6.03 -29.11
C LEU A 84 -30.50 5.82 -30.50
N ASP A 85 -30.55 4.57 -30.97
CA ASP A 85 -31.34 4.18 -32.15
C ASP A 85 -32.79 3.89 -31.75
N VAL A 86 -33.69 4.76 -32.19
CA VAL A 86 -35.09 4.80 -31.74
C VAL A 86 -35.94 3.78 -32.47
N ASN A 87 -35.58 3.48 -33.72
CA ASN A 87 -36.38 2.61 -34.56
C ASN A 87 -36.42 1.20 -33.99
N LYS A 88 -35.30 0.75 -33.41
CA LYS A 88 -35.19 -0.54 -32.74
C LYS A 88 -36.01 -0.62 -31.45
N GLN A 89 -36.17 0.49 -30.74
CA GLN A 89 -36.81 0.57 -29.44
C GLN A 89 -38.35 0.61 -29.53
N PHE A 90 -38.89 1.29 -30.55
CA PHE A 90 -40.35 1.52 -30.69
C PHE A 90 -40.98 0.82 -31.90
N GLY A 91 -40.22 -0.02 -32.62
CA GLY A 91 -40.74 -0.84 -33.71
C GLY A 91 -41.20 -0.04 -34.93
N PHE A 92 -40.65 1.15 -35.16
CA PHE A 92 -40.93 1.93 -36.36
C PHE A 92 -40.43 1.17 -37.59
N GLN A 93 -41.34 0.74 -38.47
CA GLN A 93 -41.00 0.10 -39.74
C GLN A 93 -40.87 1.15 -40.83
N GLY A 94 -39.63 1.36 -41.31
CA GLY A 94 -39.28 2.29 -42.39
C GLY A 94 -37.77 2.39 -42.59
N ALA A 95 -37.33 2.79 -43.78
CA ALA A 95 -35.90 2.90 -44.13
C ALA A 95 -35.18 4.10 -43.47
N VAL A 96 -35.95 5.07 -42.96
CA VAL A 96 -35.41 6.31 -42.36
C VAL A 96 -35.07 6.05 -40.89
N ARG A 97 -33.77 6.06 -40.55
CA ARG A 97 -33.28 5.92 -39.17
C ARG A 97 -33.60 7.17 -38.36
N ARG A 98 -34.32 7.01 -37.24
CA ARG A 98 -34.60 8.07 -36.27
C ARG A 98 -33.68 7.90 -35.06
N TRP A 99 -33.11 9.00 -34.58
CA TRP A 99 -32.17 9.00 -33.45
C TRP A 99 -32.73 9.76 -32.26
N GLY A 100 -32.53 9.19 -31.08
CA GLY A 100 -32.88 9.75 -29.78
C GLY A 100 -31.60 10.23 -29.13
N TYR A 101 -31.65 11.39 -28.49
CA TYR A 101 -30.50 12.00 -27.86
C TYR A 101 -30.83 12.44 -26.45
N SER A 102 -29.85 12.30 -25.58
CA SER A 102 -29.89 12.88 -24.25
C SER A 102 -28.63 13.69 -24.03
N LEU A 103 -28.84 14.90 -23.56
CA LEU A 103 -27.87 15.96 -23.47
C LEU A 103 -27.80 16.39 -22.00
N LEU A 104 -26.66 16.16 -21.37
CA LEU A 104 -26.37 16.73 -20.06
C LEU A 104 -25.49 17.96 -20.26
N LEU A 105 -25.93 19.07 -19.69
CA LEU A 105 -25.26 20.36 -19.72
C LEU A 105 -24.88 20.77 -18.31
N GLU A 106 -23.63 21.17 -18.14
CA GLU A 106 -23.12 21.78 -16.92
C GLU A 106 -22.99 23.28 -17.08
N CYS A 107 -23.61 24.03 -16.17
CA CYS A 107 -23.61 25.48 -16.12
C CYS A 107 -22.38 25.98 -15.34
N PRO A 108 -21.74 27.08 -15.79
CA PRO A 108 -20.62 27.68 -15.06
C PRO A 108 -21.02 28.14 -13.65
N GLU A 109 -20.05 28.11 -12.75
CA GLU A 109 -20.22 28.65 -11.39
C GLU A 109 -20.58 30.14 -11.39
N GLY A 110 -21.61 30.51 -10.63
CA GLY A 110 -21.99 31.91 -10.39
C GLY A 110 -22.84 32.57 -11.50
N VAL A 111 -23.28 31.81 -12.51
CA VAL A 111 -24.18 32.32 -13.57
C VAL A 111 -25.61 31.86 -13.28
N GLU A 112 -26.48 32.79 -12.90
CA GLU A 112 -27.91 32.56 -12.83
C GLU A 112 -28.46 32.55 -14.27
N ILE A 113 -28.96 31.40 -14.73
CA ILE A 113 -29.36 31.21 -16.12
C ILE A 113 -30.86 31.38 -16.22
N ASP A 114 -31.31 32.41 -16.93
CA ASP A 114 -32.71 32.51 -17.33
C ASP A 114 -33.00 31.46 -18.41
N HIS A 115 -33.57 30.34 -17.97
CA HIS A 115 -33.83 29.20 -18.83
C HIS A 115 -34.84 29.49 -19.95
N THR A 116 -35.62 30.58 -19.85
CA THR A 116 -36.58 30.98 -20.88
C THR A 116 -35.91 31.55 -22.14
N GLN A 117 -34.65 31.97 -22.03
CA GLN A 117 -33.87 32.60 -23.10
C GLN A 117 -32.89 31.65 -23.80
N LEU A 118 -32.89 30.36 -23.43
CA LEU A 118 -32.07 29.35 -24.09
C LEU A 118 -32.78 28.76 -25.31
N ARG A 119 -32.03 28.56 -26.38
CA ARG A 119 -32.46 27.85 -27.60
C ARG A 119 -31.42 26.81 -27.99
N LEU A 120 -31.88 25.67 -28.52
CA LEU A 120 -30.99 24.61 -29.00
C LEU A 120 -30.90 24.66 -30.52
N SER A 121 -29.72 24.93 -31.03
CA SER A 121 -29.40 24.79 -32.44
C SER A 121 -29.00 23.35 -32.75
N VAL A 122 -29.59 22.78 -33.80
CA VAL A 122 -29.23 21.46 -34.33
C VAL A 122 -28.75 21.62 -35.75
N GLU A 123 -27.58 21.07 -36.04
CA GLU A 123 -26.88 21.21 -37.32
C GLU A 123 -26.60 19.83 -37.93
N ALA A 124 -26.95 19.66 -39.20
CA ALA A 124 -26.64 18.47 -39.98
C ALA A 124 -26.03 18.94 -41.32
N GLY A 125 -24.71 18.80 -41.47
CA GLY A 125 -24.01 19.38 -42.62
C GLY A 125 -24.09 20.91 -42.64
N ARG A 126 -24.71 21.48 -43.68
CA ARG A 126 -24.94 22.95 -43.79
C ARG A 126 -26.32 23.38 -43.29
N ASP A 127 -27.19 22.41 -43.00
CA ASP A 127 -28.57 22.68 -42.60
C ASP A 127 -28.63 22.86 -41.08
N ARG A 128 -29.26 23.96 -40.66
CA ARG A 128 -29.36 24.36 -39.25
C ARG A 128 -30.80 24.66 -38.88
N LYS A 129 -31.25 24.13 -37.75
CA LYS A 129 -32.56 24.44 -37.17
C LYS A 129 -32.42 24.85 -35.71
N LEU A 130 -33.06 25.95 -35.34
CA LEU A 130 -33.24 26.36 -33.95
C LEU A 130 -34.51 25.70 -33.39
N ALA A 131 -34.37 24.99 -32.28
CA ALA A 131 -35.46 24.42 -31.50
C ALA A 131 -35.68 25.26 -30.24
N GLU A 132 -36.94 25.64 -30.01
CA GLU A 132 -37.34 26.27 -28.77
C GLU A 132 -37.36 25.24 -27.64
N LEU A 133 -36.75 25.62 -26.51
CA LEU A 133 -36.75 24.81 -25.30
C LEU A 133 -37.99 25.14 -24.49
N LYS A 134 -38.65 24.10 -23.99
CA LYS A 134 -39.72 24.27 -22.99
C LYS A 134 -39.14 24.76 -21.66
N PRO A 135 -39.95 25.40 -20.81
CA PRO A 135 -39.55 25.70 -19.44
C PRO A 135 -39.04 24.44 -18.73
N PHE A 136 -37.94 24.58 -18.00
CA PHE A 136 -37.34 23.48 -17.25
C PHE A 136 -38.06 23.30 -15.93
N GLU A 137 -38.40 22.06 -15.58
CA GLU A 137 -38.95 21.71 -14.26
C GLU A 137 -37.85 21.12 -13.36
N PRO A 138 -37.87 21.33 -12.03
CA PRO A 138 -36.95 20.64 -11.13
C PRO A 138 -37.22 19.12 -11.13
N LEU A 139 -36.16 18.31 -11.32
CA LEU A 139 -36.29 16.85 -11.28
C LEU A 139 -35.78 16.28 -9.95
N ALA A 140 -36.61 15.44 -9.30
CA ALA A 140 -36.23 14.62 -8.15
C ALA A 140 -36.61 13.14 -8.36
N GLY A 141 -35.71 12.24 -7.96
CA GLY A 141 -35.96 10.80 -7.83
C GLY A 141 -36.59 10.07 -8.99
N GLY A 142 -37.74 9.44 -8.72
CA GLY A 142 -38.45 8.61 -9.69
C GLY A 142 -38.80 9.32 -11.01
N ALA A 143 -38.90 10.65 -11.01
CA ALA A 143 -39.14 11.43 -12.22
C ALA A 143 -37.98 11.34 -13.24
N LEU A 144 -36.72 11.37 -12.76
CA LEU A 144 -35.53 11.20 -13.61
C LEU A 144 -35.56 9.86 -14.36
N PHE A 145 -35.97 8.80 -13.67
CA PHE A 145 -36.07 7.45 -14.25
C PHE A 145 -37.35 7.23 -15.05
N GLY A 146 -38.44 7.93 -14.74
CA GLY A 146 -39.66 7.96 -15.56
C GLY A 146 -39.37 8.49 -16.97
N HIS A 147 -38.54 9.53 -17.08
CA HIS A 147 -38.10 10.07 -18.36
C HIS A 147 -37.05 9.18 -19.07
N CYS A 148 -36.22 8.45 -18.31
CA CYS A 148 -35.25 7.48 -18.86
C CYS A 148 -35.79 6.04 -18.93
N ALA A 149 -37.10 5.84 -18.79
CA ALA A 149 -37.71 4.52 -18.60
C ALA A 149 -37.47 3.58 -19.78
N THR A 150 -37.34 4.15 -20.97
CA THR A 150 -37.12 3.45 -22.24
C THR A 150 -35.68 3.05 -22.48
N TRP A 151 -34.74 3.36 -21.58
CA TRP A 151 -33.32 3.06 -21.81
C TRP A 151 -32.95 1.65 -21.38
N ASN A 152 -31.94 1.06 -22.05
CA ASN A 152 -31.36 -0.20 -21.61
C ASN A 152 -30.40 0.00 -20.41
N ALA A 153 -30.00 -1.11 -19.78
CA ALA A 153 -29.16 -1.06 -18.58
C ALA A 153 -27.81 -0.38 -18.83
N GLU A 154 -27.23 -0.51 -20.02
CA GLU A 154 -25.93 0.08 -20.37
C GLU A 154 -26.02 1.60 -20.54
N GLU A 155 -27.10 2.11 -21.14
CA GLU A 155 -27.36 3.55 -21.29
C GLU A 155 -27.65 4.22 -19.96
N LYS A 156 -28.45 3.55 -19.11
CA LYS A 156 -28.70 3.99 -17.74
C LYS A 156 -27.39 4.05 -16.97
N GLN A 157 -26.55 3.03 -17.08
CA GLN A 157 -25.22 3.00 -16.46
C GLN A 157 -24.29 4.12 -16.99
N LYS A 158 -24.31 4.40 -18.30
CA LYS A 158 -23.51 5.48 -18.90
C LYS A 158 -23.93 6.86 -18.39
N LEU A 159 -25.23 7.16 -18.33
CA LEU A 159 -25.71 8.41 -17.71
C LEU A 159 -25.41 8.44 -16.22
N PHE A 160 -25.53 7.31 -15.51
CA PHE A 160 -25.19 7.25 -14.09
C PHE A 160 -23.72 7.56 -13.84
N ASN A 161 -22.82 6.98 -14.64
CA ASN A 161 -21.40 7.27 -14.61
C ASN A 161 -21.14 8.73 -15.00
N LEU A 162 -21.90 9.29 -15.95
CA LEU A 162 -21.79 10.68 -16.39
C LEU A 162 -22.19 11.65 -15.29
N LEU A 163 -23.35 11.42 -14.67
CA LEU A 163 -23.90 12.18 -13.55
C LEU A 163 -22.97 12.10 -12.35
N ARG A 164 -22.39 10.92 -12.06
CA ARG A 164 -21.35 10.74 -11.03
C ARG A 164 -20.06 11.52 -11.36
N THR A 165 -19.70 11.63 -12.63
CA THR A 165 -18.50 12.34 -13.08
C THR A 165 -18.69 13.86 -13.10
N VAL A 166 -19.90 14.32 -13.43
CA VAL A 166 -20.23 15.72 -13.66
C VAL A 166 -20.73 16.38 -12.38
N MET A 167 -21.56 15.72 -11.57
CA MET A 167 -22.12 16.30 -10.33
C MET A 167 -21.17 16.29 -9.13
N GLY A 168 -19.98 15.69 -9.26
CA GLY A 168 -18.97 15.63 -8.20
C GLY A 168 -19.43 14.92 -6.93
N SER A 169 -18.83 15.29 -5.79
CA SER A 169 -18.93 14.64 -4.48
C SER A 169 -20.13 15.08 -3.60
N LYS A 170 -21.19 15.67 -4.18
CA LYS A 170 -22.39 16.07 -3.42
C LYS A 170 -23.43 14.93 -3.32
N VAL A 171 -23.88 14.66 -2.09
CA VAL A 171 -25.04 13.80 -1.80
C VAL A 171 -26.31 14.58 -2.10
N TYR A 172 -27.14 14.08 -3.02
CA TYR A 172 -28.53 14.53 -3.16
C TYR A 172 -29.44 13.50 -2.52
N GLU A 173 -30.20 13.92 -1.52
CA GLU A 173 -31.28 13.11 -0.98
C GLU A 173 -32.39 13.04 -2.03
N ILE A 174 -32.64 11.83 -2.53
CA ILE A 174 -33.70 11.60 -3.48
C ILE A 174 -35.01 11.49 -2.70
N GLU A 175 -35.80 12.58 -2.64
CA GLU A 175 -37.13 12.54 -2.06
C GLU A 175 -38.00 11.50 -2.79
N GLY A 176 -38.54 10.55 -2.01
CA GLY A 176 -39.29 9.39 -2.50
C GLY A 176 -38.64 8.04 -2.19
N PHE A 177 -37.39 8.02 -1.76
CA PHE A 177 -36.83 6.87 -1.04
C PHE A 177 -37.17 7.03 0.45
N PRO A 178 -37.86 6.08 1.10
CA PRO A 178 -37.99 6.15 2.55
C PRO A 178 -36.58 6.17 3.14
N HIS A 179 -36.39 6.94 4.21
CA HIS A 179 -35.21 6.82 5.07
C HIS A 179 -35.07 5.37 5.52
N MET A 180 -34.34 4.56 4.76
CA MET A 180 -34.00 3.22 5.16
C MET A 180 -32.87 3.37 6.17
N GLN A 181 -33.25 3.25 7.44
CA GLN A 181 -32.34 3.24 8.57
C GLN A 181 -31.15 2.31 8.30
N GLU A 182 -30.00 2.66 8.89
CA GLU A 182 -28.89 1.74 9.16
C GLU A 182 -29.43 0.35 9.52
N GLY A 183 -29.40 -0.60 8.57
CA GLY A 183 -29.91 -1.94 8.86
C GLY A 183 -30.30 -2.82 7.68
N GLN A 184 -30.64 -2.28 6.51
CA GLN A 184 -31.10 -3.15 5.41
C GLN A 184 -30.01 -4.03 4.80
N LEU A 185 -28.76 -3.58 4.79
CA LEU A 185 -27.64 -4.44 4.40
C LEU A 185 -27.35 -5.53 5.43
N ARG A 186 -27.62 -5.30 6.73
CA ARG A 186 -27.39 -6.30 7.81
C ARG A 186 -28.22 -7.57 7.64
N ALA A 187 -29.35 -7.53 6.94
CA ALA A 187 -30.18 -8.71 6.76
C ALA A 187 -29.59 -9.74 5.77
N HIS A 188 -28.69 -9.32 4.87
CA HIS A 188 -28.20 -10.17 3.76
C HIS A 188 -26.67 -10.20 3.61
N VAL A 189 -25.96 -9.18 4.12
CA VAL A 189 -24.48 -9.10 4.05
C VAL A 189 -23.95 -8.82 5.44
N ASN A 190 -23.05 -9.70 5.92
CA ASN A 190 -22.35 -9.51 7.20
C ASN A 190 -20.88 -9.16 6.92
N TRP A 191 -20.31 -8.28 7.72
CA TRP A 191 -18.97 -7.75 7.50
C TRP A 191 -18.40 -7.16 8.78
N HIS A 192 -17.08 -7.12 8.86
CA HIS A 192 -16.36 -6.45 9.94
C HIS A 192 -14.96 -6.10 9.48
N TRP A 193 -14.39 -5.07 10.09
CA TRP A 193 -12.99 -4.69 9.91
C TRP A 193 -12.21 -5.09 11.16
N ASP A 194 -11.31 -6.04 11.01
CA ASP A 194 -10.39 -6.43 12.08
C ASP A 194 -9.32 -5.33 12.28
N ASN A 195 -8.89 -4.70 11.17
CA ASN A 195 -7.91 -3.63 11.21
C ASN A 195 -8.03 -2.69 10.00
N VAL A 196 -7.85 -1.40 10.24
CA VAL A 196 -7.78 -0.35 9.20
C VAL A 196 -6.61 0.57 9.54
N LEU A 197 -5.53 0.47 8.77
CA LEU A 197 -4.33 1.29 8.96
C LEU A 197 -4.22 2.31 7.85
N ALA A 198 -4.22 3.58 8.22
CA ALA A 198 -3.89 4.68 7.31
C ALA A 198 -2.43 5.06 7.49
N VAL A 199 -1.67 5.00 6.40
CA VAL A 199 -0.30 5.49 6.30
C VAL A 199 -0.35 6.82 5.54
N PRO A 200 -0.19 7.97 6.24
CA PRO A 200 -0.27 9.29 5.63
C PRO A 200 0.62 9.42 4.39
N GLY A 201 0.09 10.05 3.34
CA GLY A 201 0.78 10.25 2.06
C GLY A 201 1.04 8.97 1.26
N ARG A 202 0.57 7.80 1.70
CA ARG A 202 0.87 6.51 1.06
C ARG A 202 -0.36 5.69 0.72
N GLY A 203 -1.21 5.38 1.70
CA GLY A 203 -2.33 4.46 1.46
C GLY A 203 -3.03 3.95 2.71
N VAL A 204 -3.98 3.06 2.47
CA VAL A 204 -4.77 2.42 3.53
C VAL A 204 -4.66 0.91 3.39
N PHE A 205 -4.27 0.23 4.47
CA PHE A 205 -4.38 -1.21 4.60
C PHE A 205 -5.68 -1.56 5.31
N LEU A 206 -6.50 -2.37 4.66
CA LEU A 206 -7.78 -2.85 5.15
C LEU A 206 -7.66 -4.34 5.41
N ALA A 207 -8.06 -4.82 6.58
CA ALA A 207 -8.19 -6.25 6.87
C ALA A 207 -9.47 -6.51 7.68
N GLY A 208 -10.16 -7.59 7.36
CA GLY A 208 -11.45 -7.92 7.97
C GLY A 208 -12.09 -9.13 7.31
N TRP A 209 -13.41 -9.20 7.37
CA TRP A 209 -14.20 -10.24 6.73
C TRP A 209 -15.49 -9.71 6.13
N LEU A 210 -15.96 -10.38 5.08
CA LEU A 210 -17.16 -10.06 4.31
C LEU A 210 -17.88 -11.36 3.90
N LEU A 211 -19.06 -11.57 4.46
CA LEU A 211 -20.00 -12.65 4.15
C LEU A 211 -21.13 -12.12 3.26
N ASP A 212 -21.01 -12.41 1.96
CA ASP A 212 -22.02 -12.16 0.94
C ASP A 212 -22.33 -13.47 0.21
N GLY A 213 -22.86 -14.46 0.95
CA GLY A 213 -23.12 -15.80 0.44
C GLY A 213 -24.17 -15.83 -0.68
N GLN A 214 -25.10 -14.88 -0.68
CA GLN A 214 -26.14 -14.72 -1.71
C GLN A 214 -25.68 -13.90 -2.92
N LYS A 215 -24.46 -13.33 -2.89
CA LYS A 215 -23.91 -12.45 -3.94
C LYS A 215 -24.81 -11.24 -4.21
N GLU A 216 -25.34 -10.64 -3.17
CA GLU A 216 -26.19 -9.44 -3.24
C GLU A 216 -25.38 -8.17 -3.50
N LEU A 217 -24.11 -8.16 -3.09
CA LEU A 217 -23.24 -7.00 -3.27
C LEU A 217 -22.80 -6.88 -4.74
N ALA A 218 -23.04 -5.71 -5.31
CA ALA A 218 -22.58 -5.35 -6.65
C ALA A 218 -21.22 -4.64 -6.62
N SER A 219 -20.97 -3.82 -5.59
CA SER A 219 -19.75 -3.01 -5.47
C SER A 219 -19.53 -2.60 -4.01
N MET A 220 -18.25 -2.48 -3.62
CA MET A 220 -17.81 -1.98 -2.33
C MET A 220 -16.66 -1.00 -2.55
N VAL A 221 -16.92 0.30 -2.38
CA VAL A 221 -15.96 1.36 -2.72
C VAL A 221 -15.41 1.99 -1.45
N LEU A 222 -14.08 2.03 -1.30
CA LEU A 222 -13.43 2.96 -0.37
C LEU A 222 -13.36 4.34 -1.00
N ARG A 223 -13.79 5.38 -0.29
CA ARG A 223 -13.63 6.76 -0.73
C ARG A 223 -13.20 7.68 0.40
N SER A 224 -12.69 8.85 0.05
CA SER A 224 -12.59 9.97 0.98
C SER A 224 -13.94 10.71 1.05
N SER A 225 -14.29 11.27 2.21
CA SER A 225 -15.56 11.98 2.40
C SER A 225 -15.66 13.26 1.56
N ASP A 226 -14.53 13.86 1.17
CA ASP A 226 -14.48 14.97 0.21
C ASP A 226 -14.70 14.52 -1.25
N GLY A 227 -14.68 13.20 -1.49
CA GLY A 227 -14.82 12.55 -2.78
C GLY A 227 -13.64 12.73 -3.73
N CYS A 228 -12.50 13.25 -3.26
CA CYS A 228 -11.27 13.37 -4.04
C CYS A 228 -10.68 12.01 -4.42
N TYR A 229 -10.99 10.95 -3.66
CA TYR A 229 -10.51 9.60 -3.90
C TYR A 229 -11.66 8.58 -3.88
N SER A 230 -11.60 7.59 -4.78
CA SER A 230 -12.47 6.42 -4.74
C SER A 230 -11.78 5.20 -5.34
N SER A 231 -11.90 4.03 -4.71
CA SER A 231 -11.39 2.75 -5.20
C SER A 231 -12.35 1.61 -4.92
N GLU A 232 -12.63 0.78 -5.92
CA GLU A 232 -13.38 -0.48 -5.75
C GLU A 232 -12.55 -1.49 -4.96
N LEU A 233 -13.13 -2.09 -3.93
CA LEU A 233 -12.46 -3.01 -3.00
C LEU A 233 -12.68 -4.47 -3.37
N LEU A 234 -13.83 -4.85 -3.92
CA LEU A 234 -14.11 -6.28 -4.19
C LEU A 234 -13.10 -6.86 -5.18
N ASP A 235 -12.79 -6.14 -6.24
CA ASP A 235 -11.84 -6.56 -7.28
C ASP A 235 -10.37 -6.43 -6.85
N ARG A 236 -10.09 -5.57 -5.86
CA ARG A 236 -8.73 -5.24 -5.39
C ARG A 236 -8.37 -5.94 -4.08
N SER A 237 -9.18 -6.87 -3.61
CA SER A 237 -8.98 -7.51 -2.32
C SER A 237 -8.57 -8.97 -2.47
N VAL A 238 -7.77 -9.43 -1.52
CA VAL A 238 -7.46 -10.85 -1.37
C VAL A 238 -8.50 -11.47 -0.47
N ARG A 239 -9.10 -12.55 -0.96
CA ARG A 239 -10.05 -13.37 -0.21
C ARG A 239 -9.36 -14.59 0.35
N TYR A 240 -9.56 -14.87 1.65
CA TYR A 240 -8.96 -16.01 2.34
C TYR A 240 -9.96 -16.70 3.27
N ALA A 241 -9.63 -17.92 3.72
CA ALA A 241 -10.51 -18.70 4.58
C ALA A 241 -10.50 -18.13 6.01
N ARG A 242 -11.69 -18.03 6.61
CA ARG A 242 -11.92 -17.63 7.99
C ARG A 242 -12.99 -18.56 8.56
N GLN A 243 -12.57 -19.72 9.04
CA GLN A 243 -13.48 -20.76 9.52
C GLN A 243 -14.22 -20.31 10.77
N ASP A 244 -13.54 -19.58 11.65
CA ASP A 244 -14.11 -18.89 12.80
C ASP A 244 -15.33 -18.02 12.45
N VAL A 245 -15.27 -17.32 11.31
CA VAL A 245 -16.38 -16.49 10.81
C VAL A 245 -17.51 -17.36 10.27
N LEU A 246 -17.21 -18.42 9.51
CA LEU A 246 -18.25 -19.33 8.99
C LEU A 246 -18.97 -20.07 10.13
N ASP A 247 -18.25 -20.47 11.17
CA ASP A 247 -18.78 -21.15 12.34
C ASP A 247 -19.66 -20.21 13.18
N ALA A 248 -19.29 -18.92 13.27
CA ALA A 248 -20.07 -17.89 13.96
C ALA A 248 -21.37 -17.52 13.22
N PHE A 249 -21.42 -17.68 11.89
CA PHE A 249 -22.56 -17.34 11.04
C PHE A 249 -23.04 -18.55 10.21
N PRO A 250 -23.51 -19.63 10.86
CA PRO A 250 -23.85 -20.88 10.18
C PRO A 250 -25.00 -20.67 9.18
N GLY A 251 -24.87 -21.27 7.99
CA GLY A 251 -25.90 -21.23 6.94
C GLY A 251 -25.95 -19.93 6.11
N THR A 252 -25.06 -18.97 6.36
CA THR A 252 -25.03 -17.69 5.63
C THR A 252 -24.22 -17.75 4.32
N ALA A 253 -23.27 -18.69 4.21
CA ALA A 253 -22.45 -18.92 3.03
C ALA A 253 -22.03 -20.40 2.90
N PRO A 254 -21.59 -20.86 1.72
CA PRO A 254 -21.01 -22.19 1.55
C PRO A 254 -19.81 -22.45 2.46
N ALA A 255 -19.55 -23.72 2.80
CA ALA A 255 -18.46 -24.10 3.70
C ALA A 255 -17.04 -23.76 3.15
N ASP A 256 -16.89 -23.62 1.84
CA ASP A 256 -15.65 -23.23 1.18
C ASP A 256 -15.55 -21.71 0.93
N TYR A 257 -16.51 -20.93 1.43
CA TYR A 257 -16.55 -19.49 1.23
C TYR A 257 -15.38 -18.78 1.92
N LYS A 258 -14.68 -17.95 1.15
CA LYS A 258 -13.53 -17.18 1.65
C LYS A 258 -14.00 -15.88 2.30
N ALA A 259 -14.40 -15.98 3.56
CA ALA A 259 -14.93 -14.84 4.31
C ALA A 259 -13.90 -13.76 4.62
N GLY A 260 -12.62 -14.10 4.78
CA GLY A 260 -11.56 -13.13 5.03
C GLY A 260 -11.32 -12.22 3.82
N LEU A 261 -10.96 -10.98 4.11
CA LEU A 261 -10.70 -9.91 3.15
C LEU A 261 -9.53 -9.04 3.65
N TYR A 262 -8.53 -8.80 2.82
CA TYR A 262 -7.64 -7.66 3.03
C TYR A 262 -7.22 -7.01 1.71
N ALA A 263 -6.81 -5.75 1.77
CA ALA A 263 -6.33 -5.00 0.62
C ALA A 263 -5.40 -3.87 1.07
N TRP A 264 -4.35 -3.62 0.28
CA TRP A 264 -3.67 -2.33 0.28
C TRP A 264 -4.26 -1.44 -0.81
N ILE A 265 -4.64 -0.22 -0.43
CA ILE A 265 -5.20 0.78 -1.33
C ILE A 265 -4.26 1.99 -1.39
N PRO A 266 -3.50 2.16 -2.48
CA PRO A 266 -2.61 3.31 -2.64
C PRO A 266 -3.39 4.62 -2.67
N MET A 267 -3.03 5.54 -1.78
CA MET A 267 -3.61 6.88 -1.64
C MET A 267 -2.47 7.89 -1.39
N PRO A 268 -1.73 8.31 -2.43
CA PRO A 268 -0.53 9.14 -2.28
C PRO A 268 -0.80 10.53 -1.69
N HIS A 269 -2.06 10.98 -1.70
CA HIS A 269 -2.51 12.26 -1.14
C HIS A 269 -3.33 12.10 0.14
N LEU A 270 -3.27 10.93 0.79
CA LEU A 270 -3.99 10.69 2.04
C LEU A 270 -3.46 11.62 3.14
N MET A 271 -4.24 12.64 3.48
CA MET A 271 -3.96 13.50 4.62
C MET A 271 -4.36 12.81 5.92
N GLU A 272 -3.69 13.14 7.02
CA GLU A 272 -4.01 12.55 8.32
C GLU A 272 -5.46 12.78 8.75
N ARG A 273 -6.02 13.95 8.44
CA ARG A 273 -7.41 14.31 8.78
C ARG A 273 -8.44 13.84 7.76
N SER A 274 -8.05 13.02 6.78
CA SER A 274 -8.98 12.54 5.76
C SER A 274 -10.04 11.67 6.42
N ALA A 275 -11.31 12.04 6.31
CA ALA A 275 -12.40 11.14 6.65
C ALA A 275 -12.56 10.14 5.50
N LEU A 276 -12.65 8.86 5.84
CA LEU A 276 -12.81 7.77 4.87
C LEU A 276 -14.17 7.11 5.05
N GLU A 277 -14.75 6.64 3.97
CA GLU A 277 -16.05 6.00 3.94
C GLU A 277 -16.03 4.76 3.05
N ILE A 278 -16.83 3.77 3.41
CA ILE A 278 -17.15 2.61 2.56
C ILE A 278 -18.54 2.82 2.00
N VAL A 279 -18.65 2.78 0.67
CA VAL A 279 -19.92 2.80 -0.04
C VAL A 279 -20.21 1.40 -0.56
N MET A 280 -21.29 0.79 -0.09
CA MET A 280 -21.77 -0.51 -0.54
C MET A 280 -22.98 -0.33 -1.46
N LEU A 281 -22.95 -0.98 -2.62
CA LEU A 281 -24.06 -0.99 -3.57
C LEU A 281 -24.52 -2.44 -3.78
N THR A 282 -25.82 -2.70 -3.62
CA THR A 282 -26.41 -4.01 -3.89
C THR A 282 -26.91 -4.10 -5.33
N LYS A 283 -27.07 -5.33 -5.84
CA LYS A 283 -27.64 -5.58 -7.19
C LYS A 283 -29.08 -5.13 -7.33
N GLN A 284 -29.79 -4.97 -6.21
CA GLN A 284 -31.16 -4.47 -6.15
C GLN A 284 -31.22 -2.93 -6.12
N GLY A 285 -30.06 -2.26 -6.13
CA GLY A 285 -29.95 -0.80 -6.17
C GLY A 285 -29.92 -0.12 -4.80
N ALA A 286 -29.81 -0.88 -3.70
CA ALA A 286 -29.64 -0.28 -2.37
C ALA A 286 -28.21 0.27 -2.23
N VAL A 287 -28.07 1.43 -1.59
CA VAL A 287 -26.80 2.08 -1.31
C VAL A 287 -26.66 2.28 0.19
N THR A 288 -25.49 2.01 0.74
CA THR A 288 -25.15 2.31 2.13
C THR A 288 -23.78 2.93 2.20
N ILE A 289 -23.66 3.99 2.99
CA ILE A 289 -22.42 4.73 3.21
C ILE A 289 -22.07 4.57 4.69
N LEU A 290 -20.89 4.03 4.97
CA LEU A 290 -20.42 3.78 6.33
C LEU A 290 -19.13 4.57 6.56
N PRO A 291 -19.04 5.37 7.64
CA PRO A 291 -17.76 5.96 8.01
C PRO A 291 -16.78 4.85 8.37
N LEU A 292 -15.56 4.96 7.88
CA LEU A 292 -14.48 4.05 8.19
C LEU A 292 -13.66 4.65 9.33
N GLN A 293 -13.50 3.91 10.43
CA GLN A 293 -12.61 4.31 11.52
C GLN A 293 -11.22 3.76 11.26
N GLN A 294 -10.32 4.58 10.74
CA GLN A 294 -8.93 4.23 10.53
C GLN A 294 -8.04 4.59 11.73
N ARG A 295 -7.06 3.73 12.01
CA ARG A 295 -5.92 4.08 12.85
C ARG A 295 -4.84 4.73 11.99
N ILE A 296 -4.50 5.98 12.30
CA ILE A 296 -3.38 6.67 11.65
C ILE A 296 -2.08 6.20 12.31
N VAL A 297 -1.13 5.71 11.52
CA VAL A 297 0.16 5.24 12.04
C VAL A 297 1.08 6.44 12.28
N ARG A 298 1.51 6.64 13.54
CA ARG A 298 2.36 7.78 13.96
C ARG A 298 3.52 7.47 14.91
N GLU A 299 3.51 6.33 15.59
CA GLU A 299 4.48 6.09 16.67
C GLU A 299 5.05 4.67 16.66
N ASP A 300 4.20 3.67 16.38
CA ASP A 300 4.60 2.26 16.42
C ASP A 300 4.42 1.57 15.06
N ILE A 301 5.43 1.72 14.20
CA ILE A 301 5.48 1.02 12.90
C ILE A 301 5.64 -0.50 13.06
N THR A 302 6.19 -0.96 14.19
CA THR A 302 6.38 -2.37 14.48
C THR A 302 5.05 -3.04 14.73
N LEU A 303 4.21 -2.45 15.58
CA LEU A 303 2.84 -2.89 15.80
C LEU A 303 2.01 -2.80 14.51
N ALA A 304 2.13 -1.72 13.75
CA ALA A 304 1.44 -1.60 12.46
C ALA A 304 1.86 -2.74 11.49
N SER A 305 3.14 -3.08 11.44
CA SER A 305 3.68 -4.20 10.64
C SER A 305 3.12 -5.54 11.10
N GLN A 306 3.07 -5.78 12.42
CA GLN A 306 2.45 -6.98 12.99
C GLN A 306 0.98 -7.11 12.57
N GLN A 307 0.21 -6.02 12.62
CA GLN A 307 -1.20 -6.05 12.25
C GLN A 307 -1.43 -6.29 10.74
N ILE A 308 -0.47 -5.93 9.88
CA ILE A 308 -0.48 -6.30 8.45
C ILE A 308 -0.19 -7.80 8.29
N LEU A 309 0.82 -8.31 8.98
CA LEU A 309 1.32 -9.68 8.81
C LEU A 309 0.44 -10.75 9.46
N VAL A 310 -0.20 -10.48 10.60
CA VAL A 310 -1.08 -11.47 11.27
C VAL A 310 -2.22 -11.91 10.34
N ASN A 311 -2.73 -11.00 9.51
CA ASN A 311 -3.83 -11.28 8.58
C ASN A 311 -3.40 -11.95 7.27
N PHE A 312 -2.10 -12.14 7.07
CA PHE A 312 -1.55 -12.76 5.86
C PHE A 312 -1.47 -14.29 6.00
N ASN A 313 -2.48 -15.00 5.46
CA ASN A 313 -2.48 -16.46 5.33
C ASN A 313 -2.81 -16.83 3.88
N VAL A 314 -1.78 -16.90 3.01
CA VAL A 314 -1.95 -17.14 1.57
C VAL A 314 -1.23 -18.41 1.14
N ARG A 315 -1.86 -19.17 0.24
CA ARG A 315 -1.27 -20.37 -0.37
C ARG A 315 -0.11 -20.00 -1.28
N ALA A 316 0.89 -20.87 -1.38
CA ALA A 316 2.10 -20.70 -2.19
C ALA A 316 1.87 -20.11 -3.60
N ARG A 317 0.83 -20.57 -4.32
CA ARG A 317 0.54 -20.13 -5.69
C ARG A 317 0.20 -18.64 -5.83
N ASP A 318 -0.44 -18.05 -4.80
CA ASP A 318 -0.93 -16.67 -4.82
C ASP A 318 0.05 -15.74 -4.07
N TYR A 319 1.06 -16.31 -3.40
CA TYR A 319 1.99 -15.63 -2.51
C TYR A 319 2.69 -14.43 -3.17
N GLN A 320 3.34 -14.63 -4.33
CA GLN A 320 4.08 -13.57 -5.02
C GLN A 320 3.19 -12.40 -5.42
N LYS A 321 2.00 -12.69 -5.97
CA LYS A 321 1.04 -11.67 -6.38
C LYS A 321 0.58 -10.87 -5.16
N VAL A 322 0.22 -11.54 -4.07
CA VAL A 322 -0.22 -10.89 -2.85
C VAL A 322 0.87 -10.03 -2.22
N MET A 323 2.10 -10.54 -2.14
CA MET A 323 3.23 -9.76 -1.64
C MET A 323 3.42 -8.50 -2.48
N ARG A 324 3.41 -8.63 -3.82
CA ARG A 324 3.62 -7.50 -4.72
C ARG A 324 2.48 -6.47 -4.71
N GLU A 325 1.23 -6.90 -4.60
CA GLU A 325 0.06 -6.02 -4.74
C GLU A 325 -0.46 -5.48 -3.40
N HIS A 326 -0.19 -6.16 -2.28
CA HIS A 326 -0.83 -5.84 -1.00
C HIS A 326 0.15 -5.73 0.17
N VAL A 327 0.78 -6.84 0.57
CA VAL A 327 1.56 -6.86 1.81
C VAL A 327 2.84 -6.04 1.67
N GLY A 328 3.56 -6.22 0.55
CA GLY A 328 4.81 -5.52 0.31
C GLY A 328 4.66 -4.02 0.19
N PRO A 329 3.75 -3.49 -0.63
CA PRO A 329 3.47 -2.05 -0.66
C PRO A 329 3.04 -1.47 0.69
N ALA A 330 2.27 -2.21 1.50
CA ALA A 330 1.84 -1.76 2.81
C ALA A 330 3.01 -1.69 3.82
N LEU A 331 3.89 -2.70 3.85
CA LEU A 331 5.08 -2.69 4.70
C LEU A 331 6.13 -1.69 4.22
N ALA A 332 6.38 -1.60 2.92
CA ALA A 332 7.24 -0.58 2.33
C ALA A 332 6.74 0.84 2.67
N ALA A 333 5.42 1.07 2.62
CA ALA A 333 4.84 2.34 3.03
C ALA A 333 5.13 2.69 4.50
N LEU A 334 5.31 1.71 5.39
CA LEU A 334 5.73 1.97 6.77
C LEU A 334 7.24 2.19 6.88
N TRP A 335 8.04 1.27 6.36
CA TRP A 335 9.48 1.22 6.63
C TRP A 335 10.28 2.23 5.79
N GLU A 336 9.93 2.43 4.52
CA GLU A 336 10.56 3.47 3.69
C GLU A 336 10.22 4.90 4.15
N ASN A 337 9.11 5.07 4.90
CA ASN A 337 8.63 6.37 5.36
C ASN A 337 8.82 6.60 6.85
N ARG A 338 9.47 5.68 7.56
CA ARG A 338 9.57 5.71 9.02
C ARG A 338 10.07 7.07 9.53
N GLN A 339 11.07 7.67 8.88
CA GLN A 339 11.59 8.99 9.28
C GLN A 339 10.54 10.09 9.15
N SER A 340 9.71 10.08 8.10
CA SER A 340 8.62 11.05 7.93
C SER A 340 7.45 10.79 8.89
N LEU A 341 7.20 9.53 9.25
CA LEU A 341 6.10 9.14 10.14
C LEU A 341 6.44 9.38 11.61
N LEU A 342 7.70 9.12 11.99
CA LEU A 342 8.16 9.01 13.36
C LEU A 342 9.05 10.20 13.79
N GLY A 343 9.53 11.00 12.84
CA GLY A 343 10.54 12.03 13.06
C GLY A 343 11.94 11.43 13.27
N GLU A 344 12.92 12.31 13.55
CA GLU A 344 14.25 11.87 13.98
C GLU A 344 14.19 11.18 15.34
N PRO A 345 14.95 10.10 15.57
CA PRO A 345 15.11 9.55 16.91
C PRO A 345 15.76 10.59 17.83
N GLU A 346 15.22 10.73 19.04
CA GLU A 346 15.90 11.47 20.11
C GLU A 346 17.03 10.58 20.62
N VAL A 347 18.24 10.82 20.11
CA VAL A 347 19.41 10.01 20.46
C VAL A 347 20.11 10.59 21.68
N GLU A 348 20.26 9.77 22.71
CA GLU A 348 21.10 10.05 23.86
C GLU A 348 22.39 9.23 23.78
N VAL A 349 23.53 9.86 24.07
CA VAL A 349 24.84 9.19 24.10
C VAL A 349 25.48 9.38 25.45
N VAL A 350 25.78 8.26 26.12
CA VAL A 350 26.39 8.26 27.45
C VAL A 350 27.67 7.43 27.42
N GLN A 351 28.76 8.02 27.91
CA GLN A 351 30.06 7.36 28.03
C GLN A 351 30.25 6.81 29.44
N PHE A 352 30.63 5.54 29.53
CA PHE A 352 30.98 4.87 30.78
C PHE A 352 32.47 4.52 30.77
N GLY A 353 33.22 4.98 31.78
CA GLY A 353 34.68 4.90 31.79
C GLY A 353 35.35 5.96 30.90
N ALA A 354 36.69 5.89 30.79
CA ALA A 354 37.45 6.82 29.96
C ALA A 354 37.37 6.44 28.48
N PRO A 355 36.94 7.35 27.59
CA PRO A 355 36.90 7.05 26.16
C PRO A 355 38.30 6.75 25.63
N ILE A 356 38.39 5.82 24.68
CA ILE A 356 39.66 5.46 24.03
C ILE A 356 39.96 6.51 22.97
N GLU A 357 41.14 7.15 23.08
CA GLU A 357 41.63 8.08 22.07
C GLU A 357 42.11 7.29 20.84
N ALA A 358 41.59 7.63 19.65
CA ALA A 358 41.93 6.99 18.38
C ALA A 358 41.85 5.45 18.42
N PRO A 359 40.66 4.88 18.68
CA PRO A 359 40.49 3.43 18.77
C PRO A 359 40.84 2.78 17.43
N LYS A 360 41.50 1.61 17.48
CA LYS A 360 41.77 0.84 16.26
C LYS A 360 40.50 0.28 15.65
N ARG A 361 39.47 0.04 16.47
CA ARG A 361 38.23 -0.66 16.09
C ARG A 361 37.05 -0.06 16.84
N SER A 362 35.88 -0.09 16.22
CA SER A 362 34.61 0.20 16.89
C SER A 362 33.71 -1.03 16.82
N VAL A 363 33.48 -1.68 17.97
CA VAL A 363 32.54 -2.80 18.12
C VAL A 363 31.16 -2.24 18.42
N ILE A 364 30.18 -2.59 17.60
CA ILE A 364 28.80 -2.11 17.69
C ILE A 364 27.91 -3.28 18.09
N VAL A 365 27.18 -3.13 19.19
CA VAL A 365 26.34 -4.16 19.78
C VAL A 365 24.91 -3.63 19.94
N PRO A 366 23.97 -4.00 19.05
CA PRO A 366 22.56 -3.65 19.23
C PRO A 366 21.91 -4.46 20.37
N LEU A 367 21.05 -3.80 21.14
CA LEU A 367 20.35 -4.35 22.30
C LEU A 367 18.83 -4.13 22.17
N TYR A 368 18.09 -5.23 22.03
CA TYR A 368 16.63 -5.22 21.98
C TYR A 368 16.01 -6.33 22.83
N GLY A 369 14.96 -6.03 23.58
CA GLY A 369 14.21 -6.98 24.41
C GLY A 369 14.95 -7.46 25.67
N ARG A 370 16.28 -7.44 25.67
CA ARG A 370 17.15 -7.79 26.80
C ARG A 370 18.51 -7.10 26.68
N TYR A 371 19.20 -6.94 27.80
CA TYR A 371 20.52 -6.29 27.88
C TYR A 371 21.51 -7.01 28.79
N ASP A 372 21.10 -8.12 29.42
CA ASP A 372 21.85 -8.82 30.46
C ASP A 372 23.14 -9.46 29.94
N PHE A 373 23.21 -9.80 28.64
CA PHE A 373 24.45 -10.29 28.03
C PHE A 373 25.60 -9.28 28.00
N LEU A 374 25.30 -7.97 28.10
CA LEU A 374 26.31 -6.93 28.23
C LEU A 374 27.28 -7.23 29.38
N LEU A 375 26.75 -7.68 30.53
CA LEU A 375 27.58 -8.01 31.70
C LEU A 375 28.58 -9.11 31.38
N HIS A 376 28.14 -10.16 30.66
CA HIS A 376 29.00 -11.27 30.26
C HIS A 376 30.08 -10.83 29.28
N GLN A 377 29.73 -10.02 28.28
CA GLN A 377 30.68 -9.45 27.33
C GLN A 377 31.72 -8.57 28.05
N VAL A 378 31.28 -7.60 28.85
CA VAL A 378 32.17 -6.70 29.60
C VAL A 378 33.08 -7.46 30.58
N ALA A 379 32.55 -8.46 31.29
CA ALA A 379 33.34 -9.29 32.19
C ALA A 379 34.42 -10.09 31.44
N GLN A 380 34.09 -10.64 30.28
CA GLN A 380 35.05 -11.37 29.45
C GLN A 380 36.12 -10.45 28.86
N PHE A 381 35.71 -9.29 28.35
CA PHE A 381 36.58 -8.31 27.70
C PHE A 381 37.56 -7.65 28.67
N THR A 382 37.27 -7.67 29.97
CA THR A 382 38.20 -7.21 31.02
C THR A 382 39.58 -7.86 30.94
N SER A 383 39.65 -9.14 30.53
CA SER A 383 40.92 -9.89 30.42
C SER A 383 41.50 -9.87 29.00
N ASP A 384 40.82 -9.25 28.04
CA ASP A 384 41.21 -9.22 26.64
C ASP A 384 41.89 -7.89 26.29
N LYS A 385 43.16 -7.97 25.90
CA LYS A 385 44.00 -6.79 25.61
C LYS A 385 43.51 -6.01 24.40
N ASP A 386 42.75 -6.62 23.48
CA ASP A 386 42.21 -5.92 22.32
C ASP A 386 41.24 -4.80 22.75
N PHE A 387 40.58 -4.94 23.90
CA PHE A 387 39.63 -3.94 24.42
C PHE A 387 40.29 -2.73 25.09
N ALA A 388 41.63 -2.71 25.21
CA ALA A 388 42.36 -1.50 25.57
C ALA A 388 42.42 -0.49 24.40
N GLU A 389 42.23 -0.95 23.17
CA GLU A 389 42.32 -0.15 21.93
C GLU A 389 41.05 -0.23 21.06
N THR A 390 39.98 -0.81 21.60
CA THR A 390 38.71 -1.01 20.91
C THR A 390 37.60 -0.21 21.58
N GLU A 391 36.96 0.67 20.82
CA GLU A 391 35.76 1.36 21.25
C GLU A 391 34.57 0.39 21.23
N LEU A 392 33.91 0.22 22.38
CA LEU A 392 32.73 -0.64 22.51
C LEU A 392 31.46 0.23 22.60
N ILE A 393 30.51 0.01 21.69
CA ILE A 393 29.30 0.80 21.54
C ILE A 393 28.09 -0.11 21.66
N TYR A 394 27.33 0.03 22.74
CA TYR A 394 26.03 -0.60 22.90
C TYR A 394 24.93 0.32 22.39
N VAL A 395 24.10 -0.17 21.48
CA VAL A 395 22.97 0.59 20.93
C VAL A 395 21.68 0.06 21.54
N LEU A 396 21.08 0.80 22.46
CA LEU A 396 19.79 0.44 23.04
C LEU A 396 18.67 1.03 22.19
N ASP A 397 17.90 0.16 21.53
CA ASP A 397 16.74 0.57 20.73
C ASP A 397 15.40 0.05 21.28
N ASP A 398 15.38 -0.50 22.50
CA ASP A 398 14.17 -0.84 23.23
C ASP A 398 13.87 0.19 24.35
N PRO A 399 12.92 1.12 24.14
CA PRO A 399 12.58 2.14 25.13
C PRO A 399 12.10 1.58 26.47
N ARG A 400 11.55 0.35 26.46
CA ARG A 400 11.00 -0.29 27.66
C ARG A 400 12.10 -0.67 28.67
N LEU A 401 13.35 -0.77 28.21
CA LEU A 401 14.47 -1.20 29.03
C LEU A 401 15.26 -0.03 29.63
N TYR A 402 15.09 1.19 29.12
CA TYR A 402 15.92 2.35 29.46
C TYR A 402 16.07 2.58 30.97
N GLU A 403 14.96 2.64 31.70
CA GLU A 403 14.93 2.92 33.14
C GLU A 403 15.73 1.91 33.98
N ALA A 404 15.75 0.64 33.57
CA ALA A 404 16.51 -0.41 34.25
C ALA A 404 17.94 -0.54 33.72
N PHE A 405 18.16 -0.21 32.44
CA PHE A 405 19.44 -0.37 31.75
C PHE A 405 20.48 0.67 32.17
N MET A 406 20.09 1.93 32.34
CA MET A 406 21.03 3.00 32.67
C MET A 406 21.70 2.81 34.04
N PRO A 407 20.98 2.51 35.14
CA PRO A 407 21.60 2.15 36.42
C PRO A 407 22.50 0.91 36.31
N PHE A 408 22.06 -0.11 35.56
CA PHE A 408 22.85 -1.32 35.33
C PHE A 408 24.18 -1.03 34.62
N CYS A 409 24.21 -0.07 33.68
CA CYS A 409 25.45 0.37 33.04
C CYS A 409 26.41 1.05 34.04
N HIS A 410 25.89 1.88 34.95
CA HIS A 410 26.71 2.48 36.01
C HIS A 410 27.33 1.42 36.93
N ASP A 411 26.55 0.45 37.36
CA ASP A 411 27.03 -0.64 38.22
C ASP A 411 28.08 -1.49 37.49
N THR A 412 27.81 -1.83 36.22
CA THR A 412 28.73 -2.62 35.39
C THR A 412 30.06 -1.89 35.18
N ALA A 413 30.03 -0.60 34.86
CA ALA A 413 31.23 0.21 34.66
C ALA A 413 32.03 0.44 35.96
N ALA A 414 31.38 0.36 37.12
CA ALA A 414 32.07 0.40 38.41
C ALA A 414 32.76 -0.92 38.77
N LEU A 415 32.24 -2.05 38.28
CA LEU A 415 32.77 -3.39 38.56
C LEU A 415 33.89 -3.82 37.61
N PHE A 416 33.83 -3.39 36.34
CA PHE A 416 34.74 -3.84 35.31
C PHE A 416 35.50 -2.67 34.66
N PRO A 417 36.83 -2.76 34.51
CA PRO A 417 37.65 -1.69 33.93
C PRO A 417 37.62 -1.69 32.40
N VAL A 418 36.44 -1.84 31.80
CA VAL A 418 36.22 -1.77 30.34
C VAL A 418 35.35 -0.56 30.06
N SER A 419 35.85 0.37 29.25
CA SER A 419 35.07 1.53 28.84
C SER A 419 34.12 1.16 27.71
N PHE A 420 32.89 1.66 27.78
CA PHE A 420 31.91 1.49 26.72
C PHE A 420 31.02 2.72 26.60
N LYS A 421 30.45 2.89 25.41
CA LYS A 421 29.51 3.94 25.06
C LYS A 421 28.12 3.31 24.92
N VAL A 422 27.12 3.98 25.44
CA VAL A 422 25.71 3.67 25.17
C VAL A 422 25.15 4.71 24.23
N VAL A 423 24.49 4.25 23.18
CA VAL A 423 23.70 5.07 22.25
C VAL A 423 22.25 4.62 22.37
N TYR A 424 21.41 5.43 23.00
CA TYR A 424 19.99 5.15 23.16
C TYR A 424 19.19 5.81 22.03
N ALA A 425 18.36 5.02 21.33
CA ALA A 425 17.63 5.46 20.15
C ALA A 425 16.23 6.02 20.43
N GLY A 426 15.69 5.84 21.64
CA GLY A 426 14.33 6.28 22.00
C GLY A 426 13.19 5.48 21.34
N ARG A 427 13.49 4.56 20.42
CA ARG A 427 12.52 3.71 19.70
C ARG A 427 13.21 2.52 19.05
N ASN A 428 12.42 1.50 18.68
CA ASN A 428 12.89 0.32 17.96
C ASN A 428 13.25 0.69 16.51
N LEU A 429 14.52 0.51 16.15
CA LEU A 429 15.04 0.79 14.82
C LEU A 429 15.24 -0.49 13.99
N GLY A 430 15.03 -1.65 14.60
CA GLY A 430 15.44 -2.94 14.05
C GLY A 430 16.95 -3.10 14.03
N TYR A 431 17.41 -4.31 13.70
CA TYR A 431 18.82 -4.65 13.69
C TYR A 431 19.66 -3.75 12.77
N ALA A 432 19.18 -3.52 11.54
CA ALA A 432 19.84 -2.65 10.58
C ALA A 432 19.96 -1.20 11.10
N GLY A 433 18.87 -0.63 11.61
CA GLY A 433 18.84 0.75 12.08
C GLY A 433 19.67 0.96 13.35
N ALA A 434 19.68 -0.01 14.27
CA ALA A 434 20.53 0.03 15.47
C ALA A 434 22.02 -0.03 15.12
N ASN A 435 22.43 -0.95 14.22
CA ASN A 435 23.81 -1.02 13.76
C ASN A 435 24.24 0.24 12.98
N ASN A 436 23.39 0.75 12.09
CA ASN A 436 23.65 2.01 11.38
C ASN A 436 23.78 3.19 12.34
N LEU A 437 22.93 3.25 13.37
CA LEU A 437 23.04 4.27 14.42
C LEU A 437 24.39 4.14 15.15
N GLY A 438 24.79 2.94 15.56
CA GLY A 438 26.09 2.69 16.16
C GLY A 438 27.26 3.09 15.26
N ALA A 439 27.21 2.76 13.97
CA ALA A 439 28.23 3.11 12.99
C ALA A 439 28.40 4.63 12.81
N ARG A 440 27.33 5.42 12.97
CA ARG A 440 27.41 6.90 12.99
C ARG A 440 28.20 7.44 14.18
N TYR A 441 28.16 6.75 15.33
CA TYR A 441 28.88 7.14 16.55
C TYR A 441 30.22 6.44 16.74
N ALA A 442 30.56 5.51 15.84
CA ALA A 442 31.86 4.86 15.76
C ALA A 442 32.93 5.82 15.27
N THR A 443 34.09 5.81 15.92
CA THR A 443 35.20 6.72 15.61
C THR A 443 36.37 6.05 14.89
N SER A 444 36.41 4.72 14.83
CA SER A 444 37.41 3.97 14.05
C SER A 444 37.01 3.82 12.57
N ASP A 445 38.02 3.66 11.70
CA ASP A 445 37.88 3.23 10.30
C ASP A 445 37.54 1.74 10.14
N GLN A 446 37.62 0.95 11.21
CA GLN A 446 37.28 -0.47 11.23
C GLN A 446 36.07 -0.70 12.14
N LEU A 447 34.97 -1.18 11.54
CA LEU A 447 33.76 -1.54 12.25
C LEU A 447 33.71 -3.04 12.51
N VAL A 448 33.16 -3.40 13.67
CA VAL A 448 32.79 -4.77 14.01
C VAL A 448 31.33 -4.78 14.44
N LEU A 449 30.44 -5.32 13.61
CA LEU A 449 29.06 -5.57 14.01
C LEU A 449 29.06 -6.85 14.85
N LEU A 450 28.44 -6.82 16.02
CA LEU A 450 28.50 -7.93 16.97
C LEU A 450 27.16 -8.08 17.71
N ASN A 451 26.57 -9.27 17.67
CA ASN A 451 25.40 -9.56 18.50
C ASN A 451 25.75 -9.57 19.99
N SER A 452 24.79 -9.19 20.84
CA SER A 452 24.99 -9.11 22.29
C SER A 452 25.30 -10.45 22.95
N ASP A 453 24.87 -11.55 22.35
CA ASP A 453 24.98 -12.92 22.85
C ASP A 453 26.13 -13.70 22.20
N ILE A 454 27.13 -12.97 21.68
CA ILE A 454 28.38 -13.51 21.14
C ILE A 454 29.48 -13.45 22.19
N ILE A 455 30.17 -14.58 22.39
CA ILE A 455 31.23 -14.81 23.38
C ILE A 455 32.44 -15.43 22.64
N PRO A 456 33.58 -14.73 22.51
CA PRO A 456 34.79 -15.32 21.90
C PRO A 456 35.32 -16.52 22.70
N SER A 457 35.92 -17.50 22.01
CA SER A 457 36.53 -18.64 22.72
C SER A 457 37.83 -18.26 23.44
N GLU A 458 38.58 -17.31 22.89
CA GLU A 458 39.87 -16.87 23.39
C GLU A 458 40.06 -15.36 23.20
N GLY A 459 40.77 -14.70 24.12
CA GLY A 459 41.13 -13.28 23.97
C GLY A 459 42.10 -13.03 22.81
N GLY A 460 42.20 -11.79 22.32
CA GLY A 460 43.02 -11.43 21.16
C GLY A 460 42.39 -11.74 19.80
N TRP A 461 41.09 -12.07 19.78
CA TRP A 461 40.36 -12.50 18.59
C TRP A 461 40.19 -11.37 17.56
N LEU A 462 39.98 -10.12 18.00
CA LEU A 462 39.86 -8.97 17.10
C LEU A 462 41.18 -8.79 16.31
N SER A 463 42.31 -8.81 17.02
CA SER A 463 43.63 -8.68 16.41
C SER A 463 43.98 -9.84 15.48
N ARG A 464 43.59 -11.09 15.81
CA ARG A 464 43.81 -12.25 14.93
C ARG A 464 43.02 -12.13 13.63
N ILE A 465 41.77 -11.70 13.69
CA ILE A 465 40.92 -11.53 12.51
C ILE A 465 41.50 -10.46 11.59
N GLU A 466 41.88 -9.30 12.14
CA GLU A 466 42.50 -8.24 11.35
C GLU A 466 43.82 -8.67 10.71
N HIS A 467 44.68 -9.35 11.47
CA HIS A 467 45.94 -9.83 10.94
C HIS A 467 45.70 -10.74 9.72
N LYS A 468 44.76 -11.69 9.83
CA LYS A 468 44.36 -12.55 8.70
C LYS A 468 43.76 -11.77 7.55
N ALA A 469 42.98 -10.73 7.82
CA ALA A 469 42.36 -9.90 6.79
C ALA A 469 43.38 -9.16 5.91
N THR A 470 44.59 -8.87 6.42
CA THR A 470 45.63 -8.14 5.66
C THR A 470 46.14 -8.88 4.43
N ASP A 471 46.09 -10.21 4.43
CA ASP A 471 46.57 -11.05 3.33
C ASP A 471 45.46 -11.40 2.30
N LEU A 472 44.24 -10.92 2.50
CA LEU A 472 43.08 -11.25 1.68
C LEU A 472 42.82 -10.23 0.57
N GLU A 473 42.32 -10.72 -0.56
CA GLU A 473 42.11 -9.92 -1.76
C GLU A 473 40.74 -9.22 -1.72
N SER A 474 40.72 -7.90 -1.96
CA SER A 474 39.47 -7.12 -2.15
C SER A 474 38.42 -7.38 -1.07
N VAL A 475 38.83 -7.38 0.20
CA VAL A 475 37.99 -7.73 1.35
C VAL A 475 36.80 -6.78 1.47
N GLY A 476 35.59 -7.35 1.47
CA GLY A 476 34.35 -6.69 1.82
C GLY A 476 33.98 -6.93 3.28
N VAL A 477 33.86 -8.20 3.68
CA VAL A 477 33.55 -8.58 5.07
C VAL A 477 34.41 -9.78 5.47
N VAL A 478 34.92 -9.79 6.69
CA VAL A 478 35.51 -10.98 7.32
C VAL A 478 34.66 -11.38 8.52
N ALA A 479 34.33 -12.66 8.63
CA ALA A 479 33.56 -13.20 9.75
C ALA A 479 34.30 -14.39 10.39
N PRO A 480 34.24 -14.57 11.71
CA PRO A 480 34.70 -15.79 12.36
C PRO A 480 33.68 -16.92 12.19
N LYS A 481 34.13 -18.16 12.45
CA LYS A 481 33.21 -19.29 12.65
C LYS A 481 32.39 -19.08 13.92
N LEU A 482 31.08 -19.25 13.82
CA LEU A 482 30.18 -19.26 14.97
C LEU A 482 29.74 -20.67 15.30
N VAL A 483 29.78 -21.01 16.59
CA VAL A 483 29.28 -22.28 17.11
C VAL A 483 28.20 -22.06 18.17
N TYR A 484 27.33 -23.05 18.31
CA TYR A 484 26.43 -23.17 19.45
C TYR A 484 27.20 -23.59 20.72
N ASP A 485 26.53 -23.49 21.87
CA ASP A 485 27.05 -23.91 23.17
C ASP A 485 27.35 -25.42 23.27
N ASP A 486 26.68 -26.23 22.44
CA ASP A 486 26.92 -27.67 22.30
C ASP A 486 28.10 -28.03 21.37
N GLY A 487 28.80 -27.03 20.81
CA GLY A 487 29.93 -27.22 19.90
C GLY A 487 29.54 -27.60 18.47
N THR A 488 28.26 -27.49 18.12
CA THR A 488 27.82 -27.61 16.72
C THR A 488 27.95 -26.28 15.98
N ILE A 489 28.20 -26.35 14.67
CA ILE A 489 28.36 -25.18 13.82
C ILE A 489 27.04 -24.45 13.71
N GLN A 490 27.10 -23.13 13.81
CA GLN A 490 26.00 -22.23 13.50
C GLN A 490 26.27 -21.44 12.22
N HIS A 491 27.51 -20.99 12.03
CA HIS A 491 27.90 -20.20 10.86
C HIS A 491 29.32 -20.55 10.42
N LEU A 492 29.44 -20.87 9.13
CA LEU A 492 30.70 -21.01 8.41
C LEU A 492 30.51 -20.43 7.00
N GLY A 493 30.02 -19.19 6.92
CA GLY A 493 29.56 -18.56 5.68
C GLY A 493 28.07 -18.77 5.45
N MET A 494 27.55 -18.12 4.41
CA MET A 494 26.20 -18.29 3.91
C MET A 494 26.20 -18.71 2.45
N SER A 495 25.28 -19.62 2.12
CA SER A 495 24.89 -19.96 0.76
C SER A 495 23.43 -19.58 0.52
N PHE A 496 22.97 -19.64 -0.72
CA PHE A 496 21.59 -19.34 -1.08
C PHE A 496 20.91 -20.58 -1.64
N SER A 497 19.65 -20.82 -1.23
CA SER A 497 18.82 -21.88 -1.79
C SER A 497 17.45 -21.38 -2.18
N ARG A 498 16.82 -22.07 -3.14
CA ARG A 498 15.46 -21.78 -3.58
C ARG A 498 14.44 -22.59 -2.81
N SER A 499 13.50 -21.91 -2.17
CA SER A 499 12.32 -22.55 -1.59
C SER A 499 11.18 -22.66 -2.60
N ALA A 500 10.93 -23.87 -3.09
CA ALA A 500 9.77 -24.15 -3.92
C ALA A 500 8.45 -23.98 -3.16
N GLU A 501 8.46 -24.23 -1.84
CA GLU A 501 7.29 -24.12 -0.97
C GLU A 501 6.77 -22.68 -0.87
N TYR A 502 7.68 -21.70 -0.81
CA TYR A 502 7.34 -20.29 -0.61
C TYR A 502 7.34 -19.48 -1.90
N GLY A 503 7.17 -20.12 -3.06
CA GLY A 503 7.07 -19.41 -4.33
C GLY A 503 8.44 -19.02 -4.91
N GLN A 504 9.41 -19.93 -4.84
CA GLN A 504 10.76 -19.78 -5.42
C GLN A 504 11.60 -18.66 -4.78
N LEU A 505 11.33 -18.35 -3.50
CA LEU A 505 12.14 -17.38 -2.75
C LEU A 505 13.57 -17.89 -2.57
N TRP A 506 14.52 -16.97 -2.66
CA TRP A 506 15.90 -17.19 -2.23
C TRP A 506 16.00 -17.04 -0.72
N LEU A 507 16.45 -18.10 -0.05
CA LEU A 507 16.67 -18.15 1.39
C LEU A 507 18.17 -18.22 1.70
N ASN A 508 18.56 -17.65 2.84
CA ASN A 508 19.91 -17.76 3.36
C ASN A 508 20.07 -19.11 4.07
N GLU A 509 21.10 -19.86 3.69
CA GLU A 509 21.49 -21.11 4.32
C GLU A 509 22.86 -20.98 4.95
N HIS A 510 23.08 -21.72 6.03
CA HIS A 510 24.36 -21.80 6.73
C HIS A 510 24.97 -23.19 6.48
N PRO A 511 26.00 -23.31 5.64
CA PRO A 511 26.65 -24.57 5.37
C PRO A 511 27.13 -25.25 6.66
N GLY A 512 26.83 -26.54 6.80
CA GLY A 512 27.24 -27.33 7.95
C GLY A 512 26.51 -27.00 9.27
N LYS A 513 25.50 -26.12 9.28
CA LYS A 513 24.72 -25.80 10.48
C LYS A 513 24.20 -27.07 11.18
N GLY A 514 24.39 -27.14 12.49
CA GLY A 514 24.03 -28.27 13.34
C GLY A 514 24.99 -29.46 13.27
N LYS A 515 26.01 -29.45 12.39
CA LYS A 515 27.06 -30.46 12.41
C LYS A 515 28.06 -30.14 13.52
N PRO A 516 28.58 -31.15 14.23
CA PRO A 516 29.68 -30.95 15.16
C PRO A 516 30.92 -30.30 14.51
N GLU A 517 31.54 -29.32 15.16
CA GLU A 517 32.61 -28.51 14.54
C GLU A 517 33.85 -29.31 14.10
N TRP A 518 34.22 -30.36 14.85
CA TRP A 518 35.31 -31.29 14.53
C TRP A 518 35.12 -32.12 13.25
N LEU A 519 33.92 -32.11 12.63
CA LEU A 519 33.65 -32.81 11.37
C LEU A 519 33.88 -31.94 10.13
N VAL A 520 34.05 -30.63 10.30
CA VAL A 520 34.37 -29.74 9.20
C VAL A 520 35.87 -29.49 9.20
N SER A 521 36.46 -29.57 8.01
CA SER A 521 37.89 -29.34 7.83
C SER A 521 38.24 -27.96 8.40
N PRO A 522 39.35 -27.81 9.15
CA PRO A 522 39.86 -26.51 9.52
C PRO A 522 40.51 -25.87 8.29
N GLU A 523 39.73 -25.59 7.24
CA GLU A 523 40.16 -24.61 6.25
C GLU A 523 40.23 -23.27 6.98
N THR A 524 41.41 -22.64 6.96
CA THR A 524 41.67 -21.48 7.82
C THR A 524 40.91 -20.25 7.34
N VAL A 525 40.72 -20.13 6.01
CA VAL A 525 39.99 -19.03 5.39
C VAL A 525 39.25 -19.53 4.15
N GLU A 526 37.93 -19.34 4.11
CA GLU A 526 37.08 -19.66 2.96
C GLU A 526 36.40 -18.40 2.42
N GLU A 527 36.29 -18.25 1.10
CA GLU A 527 35.45 -17.22 0.49
C GLU A 527 33.98 -17.66 0.54
N ALA A 528 33.09 -16.77 0.97
CA ALA A 528 31.66 -17.01 1.01
C ALA A 528 30.87 -16.01 0.12
N PRO A 529 29.72 -16.41 -0.45
CA PRO A 529 28.80 -15.49 -1.12
C PRO A 529 28.30 -14.37 -0.18
N ALA A 530 28.04 -14.71 1.08
CA ALA A 530 27.64 -13.79 2.14
C ALA A 530 28.04 -14.34 3.51
N VAL A 531 27.95 -13.51 4.55
CA VAL A 531 28.18 -13.88 5.96
C VAL A 531 27.06 -13.33 6.84
N THR A 532 26.94 -13.86 8.07
CA THR A 532 25.89 -13.43 9.00
C THR A 532 26.22 -12.10 9.67
N GLY A 533 25.20 -11.31 9.96
CA GLY A 533 25.31 -10.07 10.74
C GLY A 533 25.82 -10.30 12.17
N ALA A 534 25.69 -11.51 12.71
CA ALA A 534 26.02 -11.79 14.10
C ALA A 534 27.47 -11.44 14.50
N CYS A 535 28.42 -11.55 13.55
CA CYS A 535 29.76 -10.98 13.71
C CYS A 535 30.37 -10.62 12.34
N MET A 536 30.51 -9.32 12.05
CA MET A 536 31.07 -8.83 10.78
C MET A 536 32.19 -7.82 11.00
N PHE A 537 33.35 -8.06 10.40
CA PHE A 537 34.45 -7.09 10.31
C PHE A 537 34.40 -6.42 8.95
N ILE A 538 34.25 -5.10 8.95
CA ILE A 538 34.13 -4.31 7.72
C ILE A 538 34.76 -2.92 7.89
N SER A 539 35.42 -2.43 6.85
CA SER A 539 35.89 -1.05 6.80
C SER A 539 34.70 -0.08 6.85
N LYS A 540 34.77 0.94 7.69
CA LYS A 540 33.76 2.01 7.79
C LYS A 540 33.51 2.67 6.44
N ALA A 541 34.57 2.95 5.67
CA ALA A 541 34.46 3.54 4.35
C ALA A 541 33.67 2.64 3.38
N LEU A 542 33.88 1.32 3.42
CA LEU A 542 33.10 0.37 2.61
C LEU A 542 31.64 0.32 3.06
N TYR A 543 31.41 0.22 4.38
CA TYR A 543 30.08 0.21 4.97
C TYR A 543 29.28 1.45 4.53
N GLU A 544 29.86 2.64 4.64
CA GLU A 544 29.23 3.90 4.22
C GLU A 544 29.06 4.00 2.70
N SER A 545 30.02 3.50 1.91
CA SER A 545 29.97 3.58 0.43
C SER A 545 28.77 2.86 -0.19
N VAL A 546 28.27 1.82 0.48
CA VAL A 546 27.08 1.05 0.05
C VAL A 546 25.81 1.41 0.83
N GLY A 547 25.88 2.43 1.69
CA GLY A 547 24.75 2.91 2.49
C GLY A 547 24.44 2.07 3.74
N GLY A 548 25.37 1.23 4.20
CA GLY A 548 25.22 0.37 5.37
C GLY A 548 24.19 -0.74 5.20
N LEU A 549 23.71 -1.27 6.33
CA LEU A 549 22.61 -2.23 6.37
C LEU A 549 21.32 -1.57 5.89
N ASP A 550 20.54 -2.28 5.08
CA ASP A 550 19.29 -1.74 4.56
C ASP A 550 18.19 -1.77 5.64
N GLU A 551 17.79 -0.58 6.09
CA GLU A 551 16.78 -0.44 7.13
C GLU A 551 15.34 -0.71 6.66
N THR A 552 15.12 -1.07 5.39
CA THR A 552 13.78 -1.46 4.88
C THR A 552 13.41 -2.91 5.21
N TYR A 553 14.37 -3.75 5.60
CA TYR A 553 14.09 -5.06 6.18
C TYR A 553 13.43 -4.89 7.55
N VAL A 554 12.28 -5.55 7.73
CA VAL A 554 11.43 -5.35 8.91
C VAL A 554 12.08 -6.01 10.12
N LEU A 555 12.54 -5.22 11.09
CA LEU A 555 13.19 -5.62 12.36
C LEU A 555 14.52 -6.38 12.25
N GLY A 556 14.71 -7.24 11.25
CA GLY A 556 15.92 -8.04 11.02
C GLY A 556 15.65 -9.21 10.07
N ASP A 557 16.65 -10.04 9.82
CA ASP A 557 16.73 -11.05 8.75
C ASP A 557 16.95 -10.44 7.34
N PHE A 558 17.97 -10.96 6.64
CA PHE A 558 18.39 -10.64 5.26
C PHE A 558 19.12 -9.30 5.05
N GLU A 559 19.17 -8.40 6.03
CA GLU A 559 19.98 -7.19 5.94
C GLU A 559 21.48 -7.48 5.82
N ASP A 560 21.94 -8.58 6.41
CA ASP A 560 23.32 -9.04 6.38
C ASP A 560 23.74 -9.57 5.01
N SER A 561 22.92 -10.44 4.41
CA SER A 561 23.14 -10.91 3.04
C SER A 561 22.97 -9.80 2.00
N ASP A 562 22.03 -8.86 2.21
CA ASP A 562 21.89 -7.67 1.36
C ASP A 562 23.17 -6.81 1.36
N LEU A 563 23.75 -6.54 2.53
CA LEU A 563 25.02 -5.82 2.64
C LEU A 563 26.15 -6.55 1.90
N CYS A 564 26.25 -7.87 2.07
CA CYS A 564 27.23 -8.68 1.34
C CYS A 564 27.01 -8.59 -0.18
N LEU A 565 25.77 -8.71 -0.65
CA LEU A 565 25.46 -8.64 -2.09
C LEU A 565 25.71 -7.25 -2.68
N LYS A 566 25.48 -6.17 -1.93
CA LYS A 566 25.88 -4.80 -2.31
C LYS A 566 27.39 -4.69 -2.53
N LEU A 567 28.18 -5.19 -1.58
CA LEU A 567 29.64 -5.16 -1.64
C LEU A 567 30.18 -6.06 -2.75
N ARG A 568 29.61 -7.25 -2.93
CA ARG A 568 29.97 -8.15 -4.01
C ARG A 568 29.69 -7.56 -5.39
N LYS A 569 28.55 -6.88 -5.55
CA LYS A 569 28.24 -6.11 -6.76
C LYS A 569 29.24 -4.97 -7.00
N ALA A 570 29.85 -4.43 -5.94
CA ALA A 570 30.92 -3.44 -6.01
C ALA A 570 32.33 -4.05 -6.19
N GLY A 571 32.45 -5.38 -6.33
CA GLY A 571 33.70 -6.08 -6.61
C GLY A 571 34.46 -6.61 -5.39
N TYR A 572 33.86 -6.55 -4.19
CA TYR A 572 34.46 -7.05 -2.96
C TYR A 572 34.11 -8.52 -2.70
N ARG A 573 34.92 -9.18 -1.85
CA ARG A 573 34.78 -10.60 -1.49
C ARG A 573 34.61 -10.76 0.01
N HIS A 574 33.87 -11.78 0.42
CA HIS A 574 33.62 -12.06 1.85
C HIS A 574 34.33 -13.32 2.27
N TYR A 575 34.89 -13.30 3.47
CA TYR A 575 35.72 -14.39 3.96
C TYR A 575 35.28 -14.86 5.33
N VAL A 576 35.35 -16.17 5.55
CA VAL A 576 35.07 -16.80 6.84
C VAL A 576 36.32 -17.49 7.35
N LEU A 577 36.66 -17.22 8.60
CA LEU A 577 37.83 -17.76 9.27
C LEU A 577 37.42 -19.00 10.07
N GLY A 578 37.67 -20.19 9.51
CA GLY A 578 37.24 -21.47 10.09
C GLY A 578 37.96 -21.83 11.40
N ASP A 579 39.12 -21.23 11.64
CA ASP A 579 39.97 -21.44 12.81
C ASP A 579 39.81 -20.34 13.89
N GLU A 580 39.06 -19.27 13.62
CA GLU A 580 38.66 -18.31 14.64
C GLU A 580 37.24 -18.62 15.13
N LYS A 581 37.11 -18.91 16.43
CA LYS A 581 35.89 -19.48 17.00
C LYS A 581 35.23 -18.53 18.00
N LEU A 582 33.98 -18.20 17.74
CA LEU A 582 33.11 -17.49 18.67
C LEU A 582 31.87 -18.35 18.97
N TYR A 583 31.37 -18.28 20.20
CA TYR A 583 30.11 -18.87 20.61
C TYR A 583 28.98 -17.87 20.43
N HIS A 584 27.82 -18.33 19.93
CA HIS A 584 26.61 -17.52 19.79
C HIS A 584 25.44 -18.20 20.50
N LEU A 585 24.86 -17.54 21.50
CA LEU A 585 23.84 -18.12 22.39
C LEU A 585 22.39 -17.94 21.88
N GLU A 586 22.21 -17.87 20.55
CA GLU A 586 20.98 -17.55 19.77
C GLU A 586 19.64 -18.09 20.33
N ARG A 587 19.65 -19.25 21.02
CA ARG A 587 18.47 -19.84 21.67
C ARG A 587 17.99 -19.13 22.93
N GLN A 588 18.75 -18.19 23.48
CA GLN A 588 18.37 -17.48 24.69
C GLN A 588 17.77 -16.10 24.39
N SER A 589 18.28 -15.37 23.39
CA SER A 589 17.81 -14.02 23.04
C SER A 589 16.46 -14.00 22.30
N GLN A 590 16.17 -15.03 21.50
CA GLN A 590 14.96 -15.07 20.66
C GLN A 590 13.71 -15.69 21.33
N ASN A 591 13.86 -16.35 22.49
CA ASN A 591 12.84 -17.17 23.16
C ASN A 591 11.74 -16.39 23.92
N LEU A 592 11.66 -15.07 23.78
CA LEU A 592 10.77 -14.21 24.59
C LEU A 592 9.50 -13.70 23.85
N PHE A 593 9.05 -14.37 22.79
CA PHE A 593 7.83 -13.95 22.08
C PHE A 593 6.93 -15.16 21.76
N GLU A 594 5.85 -15.31 22.54
CA GLU A 594 4.87 -16.41 22.53
C GLU A 594 4.00 -16.55 21.25
N ASN A 595 4.38 -15.97 20.10
CA ASN A 595 3.61 -16.08 18.85
C ASN A 595 4.52 -16.34 17.65
N HIS A 596 4.85 -17.61 17.40
CA HIS A 596 5.72 -18.06 16.29
C HIS A 596 5.24 -17.64 14.88
N ASP A 597 3.98 -17.28 14.70
CA ASP A 597 3.37 -17.06 13.38
C ASP A 597 3.85 -15.77 12.67
N TRP A 598 3.94 -14.63 13.37
CA TRP A 598 4.24 -13.35 12.70
C TRP A 598 5.74 -13.15 12.42
N LYS A 599 6.64 -13.68 13.27
CA LYS A 599 8.10 -13.62 13.02
C LYS A 599 8.46 -14.36 11.75
N PHE A 600 7.92 -15.57 11.59
CA PHE A 600 8.10 -16.34 10.36
C PHE A 600 7.58 -15.57 9.13
N LYS A 601 6.46 -14.85 9.26
CA LYS A 601 5.92 -14.00 8.18
C LYS A 601 6.81 -12.77 7.89
N ILE A 602 7.52 -12.23 8.87
CA ILE A 602 8.57 -11.22 8.64
C ILE A 602 9.70 -11.81 7.81
N THR A 603 10.24 -12.95 8.23
CA THR A 603 11.32 -13.64 7.50
C THR A 603 10.89 -13.90 6.05
N LEU A 604 9.64 -14.34 5.84
CA LEU A 604 9.08 -14.53 4.50
C LEU A 604 8.98 -13.21 3.70
N TYR A 605 8.50 -12.12 4.31
CA TYR A 605 8.45 -10.82 3.64
C TYR A 605 9.85 -10.30 3.27
N ASN A 606 10.80 -10.36 4.21
CA ASN A 606 12.18 -9.96 3.98
C ASN A 606 12.85 -10.83 2.92
N ALA A 607 12.60 -12.16 2.93
CA ALA A 607 13.04 -13.07 1.87
C ALA A 607 12.46 -12.71 0.50
N TRP A 608 11.17 -12.32 0.43
CA TRP A 608 10.54 -11.83 -0.80
C TRP A 608 11.20 -10.55 -1.30
N GLN A 609 11.41 -9.57 -0.44
CA GLN A 609 12.09 -8.31 -0.79
C GLN A 609 13.52 -8.56 -1.27
N HIS A 610 14.26 -9.41 -0.55
CA HIS A 610 15.61 -9.85 -0.91
C HIS A 610 15.64 -10.58 -2.27
N THR A 611 14.66 -11.44 -2.53
CA THR A 611 14.51 -12.15 -3.80
C THR A 611 14.22 -11.19 -4.96
N GLU A 612 13.28 -10.24 -4.79
CA GLU A 612 12.98 -9.25 -5.84
C GLU A 612 14.19 -8.35 -6.14
N ARG A 613 15.02 -8.07 -5.13
CA ARG A 613 16.19 -7.19 -5.26
C ARG A 613 17.42 -7.89 -5.86
N TRP A 614 17.72 -9.11 -5.39
CA TRP A 614 18.99 -9.78 -5.67
C TRP A 614 18.85 -11.09 -6.43
N GLY A 615 17.63 -11.54 -6.72
CA GLY A 615 17.41 -12.88 -7.26
C GLY A 615 18.16 -13.19 -8.55
N ALA A 616 18.41 -12.18 -9.40
CA ALA A 616 19.23 -12.34 -10.60
C ALA A 616 20.72 -12.54 -10.28
N LEU A 617 21.27 -11.72 -9.36
CA LEU A 617 22.66 -11.87 -8.92
C LEU A 617 22.88 -13.19 -8.18
N ILE A 618 21.93 -13.61 -7.35
CA ILE A 618 22.00 -14.89 -6.64
C ILE A 618 21.97 -16.06 -7.62
N GLU A 619 21.16 -15.99 -8.68
CA GLU A 619 21.17 -17.01 -9.74
C GLU A 619 22.57 -17.16 -10.36
N GLU A 620 23.23 -16.04 -10.67
CA GLU A 620 24.60 -16.02 -11.23
C GLU A 620 25.65 -16.57 -10.25
N LEU A 621 25.43 -16.43 -8.94
CA LEU A 621 26.35 -16.93 -7.91
C LEU A 621 26.19 -18.42 -7.62
N VAL A 622 25.00 -18.99 -7.86
CA VAL A 622 24.67 -20.40 -7.58
C VAL A 622 24.77 -21.27 -8.84
N ALA A 623 24.71 -20.67 -10.03
CA ALA A 623 24.93 -21.34 -11.32
C ALA A 623 26.41 -21.72 -11.52
#